data_AF-A0A8J2UIT0-F1
#
_entry.id   AF-A0A8J2UIT0-F1
#
_cell.length_a   1.000
_cell.length_b   1.000
_cell.length_c   1.000
_cell.angle_alpha   90.00
_cell.angle_beta   90.00
_cell.angle_gamma   90.00
#
_symmetry.space_group_name_H-M   'P 1'
#
loop_
_entity.id
_entity.type
_entity.pdbx_description
1 polymer ?
#
loop_
_entity_poly.entity_id
_entity_poly.type
_entity_poly.pdbx_seq_one_letter_code
_entity_poly.pdbx_strand_id
1 'polypeptide(L)'
;MAARSQSFYDVRWTGGSISYYGFLIFYSDNDAIMRIRYLDRNGKYKVAEYKCTGKQGETEDHIRYYFLGGQDARVVYGPTDYGYSADNFLFYNVNSEGHFDKLYTYDGNDLKSDDLASHLKEATWRKMDPSELTADYVYNYFDKTERYYTILTTLGNPHYVSPRTDVTLHLIIMANTRDNSIGRGCEVDRRALKIEFENIASALNIPIDEKIYSEQDFTKTNLLNAINDLHPGSNDIVVFYYRGHGFRWNDQQSSWPQMSLNYSEFQAKESFPIENVYTSIVQKGARLNLIFGDLCNSNIGLNYREVSDQSATAFQSAFYPDMQKLHKLFIDSKGNLLSTAARPTEVSWVNPYDGGFYTSSFLESLHKEVSAMSGNGDWDELVNSTIDKAFYKSTTGCGTCSAQHGIKYVSIN
;
A
#
# COMPACT_ATOMS: atom_id res chain seq x y z
N MET A 1 -0.13 14.56 -4.32
CA MET A 1 1.06 13.76 -3.95
C MET A 1 0.82 12.34 -4.43
N ALA A 2 1.58 11.90 -5.45
CA ALA A 2 1.49 10.59 -6.07
C ALA A 2 1.51 9.46 -5.03
N ALA A 3 0.61 8.47 -5.17
CA ALA A 3 0.76 7.12 -4.62
C ALA A 3 1.68 6.31 -5.57
N ARG A 4 2.45 5.35 -5.01
CA ARG A 4 3.74 5.01 -5.60
C ARG A 4 4.35 3.59 -5.30
N SER A 5 4.93 2.86 -6.28
CA SER A 5 5.27 1.41 -6.36
C SER A 5 6.50 0.80 -5.61
N GLN A 6 7.68 1.45 -5.61
CA GLN A 6 8.85 1.11 -4.78
C GLN A 6 9.74 2.35 -4.58
N SER A 7 10.34 2.53 -3.41
CA SER A 7 11.32 3.61 -3.16
C SER A 7 12.72 3.05 -2.97
N PHE A 8 13.71 3.84 -3.39
CA PHE A 8 15.11 3.53 -3.26
C PHE A 8 15.75 4.50 -2.28
N TYR A 9 16.54 4.00 -1.33
CA TYR A 9 17.25 4.85 -0.38
C TYR A 9 18.72 4.45 -0.27
N ASP A 10 19.59 5.46 -0.28
CA ASP A 10 20.99 5.36 0.11
C ASP A 10 21.07 5.64 1.61
N VAL A 11 21.70 4.72 2.36
CA VAL A 11 21.84 4.80 3.81
C VAL A 11 23.33 4.69 4.16
N ARG A 12 23.86 5.53 5.04
CA ARG A 12 25.29 5.44 5.42
C ARG A 12 25.48 5.67 6.90
N TRP A 13 26.35 4.88 7.50
CA TRP A 13 26.75 5.02 8.90
C TRP A 13 28.13 4.41 9.14
N THR A 14 28.63 4.57 10.36
CA THR A 14 29.90 4.00 10.80
C THR A 14 29.71 3.14 12.05
N GLY A 15 30.26 1.93 12.04
CA GLY A 15 30.30 1.04 13.20
C GLY A 15 31.75 0.73 13.56
N GLY A 16 32.25 1.35 14.63
CA GLY A 16 33.67 1.26 14.98
C GLY A 16 34.54 1.91 13.89
N SER A 17 35.51 1.16 13.34
CA SER A 17 36.37 1.61 12.24
C SER A 17 35.83 1.25 10.85
N ILE A 18 34.63 0.67 10.75
CA ILE A 18 34.05 0.22 9.47
C ILE A 18 32.98 1.22 9.03
N SER A 19 33.05 1.64 7.77
CA SER A 19 32.00 2.40 7.09
C SER A 19 31.07 1.45 6.33
N TYR A 20 29.77 1.64 6.52
CA TYR A 20 28.71 0.86 5.88
C TYR A 20 27.93 1.74 4.91
N TYR A 21 27.62 1.16 3.75
CA TYR A 21 26.81 1.79 2.72
C TYR A 21 25.65 0.86 2.42
N GLY A 22 24.45 1.27 2.78
CA GLY A 22 23.21 0.57 2.54
C GLY A 22 22.48 1.07 1.31
N PHE A 23 21.85 0.13 0.61
CA PHE A 23 20.88 0.38 -0.43
C PHE A 23 19.58 -0.32 -0.05
N LEU A 24 18.56 0.47 0.27
CA LEU A 24 17.24 -0.04 0.61
C LEU A 24 16.32 0.01 -0.60
N ILE A 25 15.66 -1.11 -0.85
CA ILE A 25 14.49 -1.19 -1.72
C ILE A 25 13.28 -1.35 -0.82
N PHE A 26 12.47 -0.31 -0.72
CA PHE A 26 11.32 -0.23 0.17
C PHE A 26 10.01 -0.35 -0.62
N TYR A 27 9.18 -1.35 -0.29
CA TYR A 27 7.84 -1.51 -0.87
C TYR A 27 6.77 -1.09 0.13
N SER A 28 6.83 -1.64 1.35
CA SER A 28 6.00 -1.19 2.46
C SER A 28 6.64 -1.55 3.81
N ASP A 29 5.97 -1.20 4.89
CA ASP A 29 6.45 -1.48 6.25
C ASP A 29 6.70 -2.97 6.49
N ASN A 30 6.03 -3.89 5.82
CA ASN A 30 6.30 -5.33 6.02
C ASN A 30 7.10 -5.97 4.88
N ASP A 31 7.56 -5.16 3.93
CA ASP A 31 8.22 -5.64 2.73
C ASP A 31 9.26 -4.61 2.27
N ALA A 32 10.48 -4.79 2.75
CA ALA A 32 11.63 -4.01 2.36
C ALA A 32 12.88 -4.89 2.37
N ILE A 33 13.79 -4.65 1.44
CA ILE A 33 15.05 -5.40 1.30
C ILE A 33 16.20 -4.40 1.44
N MET A 34 17.16 -4.72 2.29
CA MET A 34 18.38 -3.96 2.47
C MET A 34 19.58 -4.73 1.95
N ARG A 35 20.44 -4.07 1.16
CA ARG A 35 21.77 -4.55 0.78
C ARG A 35 22.84 -3.64 1.36
N ILE A 36 23.75 -4.18 2.17
CA ILE A 36 24.84 -3.40 2.79
C ILE A 36 26.16 -3.83 2.20
N ARG A 37 26.87 -2.88 1.57
CA ARG A 37 28.27 -3.09 1.16
C ARG A 37 29.22 -2.47 2.17
N TYR A 38 30.32 -3.15 2.43
CA TYR A 38 31.36 -2.71 3.36
C TYR A 38 32.69 -3.44 3.10
N LEU A 39 33.77 -2.90 3.65
CA LEU A 39 35.05 -3.58 3.78
C LEU A 39 35.16 -4.13 5.20
N ASP A 40 35.48 -5.42 5.35
CA ASP A 40 35.75 -5.99 6.67
C ASP A 40 37.07 -5.44 7.26
N ARG A 41 37.39 -5.84 8.50
CA ARG A 41 38.61 -5.38 9.20
C ARG A 41 39.92 -5.77 8.48
N ASN A 42 39.86 -6.74 7.57
CA ASN A 42 40.98 -7.19 6.77
C ASN A 42 40.99 -6.56 5.36
N GLY A 43 40.10 -5.59 5.10
CA GLY A 43 39.97 -4.93 3.80
C GLY A 43 39.28 -5.78 2.73
N LYS A 44 38.58 -6.86 3.09
CA LYS A 44 37.82 -7.68 2.12
C LYS A 44 36.45 -7.08 1.90
N TYR A 45 36.08 -6.91 0.63
CA TYR A 45 34.77 -6.40 0.24
C TYR A 45 33.68 -7.44 0.41
N LYS A 46 32.58 -7.03 1.04
CA LYS A 46 31.42 -7.86 1.34
C LYS A 46 30.12 -7.12 1.03
N VAL A 47 29.11 -7.91 0.67
CA VAL A 47 27.72 -7.44 0.60
C VAL A 47 26.87 -8.37 1.46
N ALA A 48 26.08 -7.79 2.35
CA ALA A 48 25.05 -8.48 3.13
C ALA A 48 23.65 -8.09 2.65
N GLU A 49 22.70 -9.01 2.79
CA GLU A 49 21.28 -8.82 2.51
C GLU A 49 20.46 -9.17 3.73
N TYR A 50 19.41 -8.40 4.00
CA TYR A 50 18.39 -8.73 4.99
C TYR A 50 17.03 -8.10 4.64
N LYS A 51 15.97 -8.62 5.23
CA LYS A 51 14.62 -8.04 5.15
C LYS A 51 14.45 -7.00 6.25
N CYS A 52 13.61 -6.01 5.99
CA CYS A 52 13.26 -5.01 6.98
C CYS A 52 11.75 -4.99 7.24
N THR A 53 11.37 -4.79 8.50
CA THR A 53 9.98 -4.54 8.92
C THR A 53 9.87 -3.25 9.73
N GLY A 54 9.03 -2.34 9.28
CA GLY A 54 8.65 -1.09 9.90
C GLY A 54 7.62 -1.27 11.02
N LYS A 55 7.81 -0.49 12.09
CA LYS A 55 6.81 -0.27 13.14
C LYS A 55 6.89 1.18 13.60
N GLN A 56 5.75 1.78 13.86
CA GLN A 56 5.71 3.10 14.49
C GLN A 56 5.53 2.97 16.00
N GLY A 57 5.88 4.04 16.70
CA GLY A 57 5.52 4.19 18.10
C GLY A 57 5.67 5.64 18.55
N GLU A 58 5.34 5.85 19.81
CA GLU A 58 5.44 7.13 20.48
C GLU A 58 6.15 6.92 21.81
N THR A 59 7.04 7.82 22.19
CA THR A 59 7.68 7.81 23.51
C THR A 59 6.72 8.34 24.58
N GLU A 60 7.08 8.20 25.86
CA GLU A 60 6.31 8.79 26.97
C GLU A 60 6.19 10.32 26.87
N ASP A 61 7.19 10.96 26.25
CA ASP A 61 7.22 12.41 25.97
C ASP A 61 6.46 12.82 24.69
N HIS A 62 5.60 11.94 24.16
CA HIS A 62 4.81 12.17 22.95
C HIS A 62 5.61 12.37 21.66
N ILE A 63 6.84 11.83 21.60
CA ILE A 63 7.68 11.91 20.41
C ILE A 63 7.43 10.70 19.54
N ARG A 64 6.96 10.95 18.31
CA ARG A 64 6.71 9.90 17.33
C ARG A 64 8.02 9.40 16.72
N TYR A 65 8.12 8.09 16.57
CA TYR A 65 9.25 7.45 15.89
C TYR A 65 8.78 6.38 14.91
N TYR A 66 9.64 6.09 13.96
CA TYR A 66 9.52 4.91 13.10
C TYR A 66 10.75 4.05 13.23
N PHE A 67 10.54 2.75 13.39
CA PHE A 67 11.59 1.77 13.56
C PHE A 67 11.55 0.77 12.41
N LEU A 68 12.63 0.70 11.65
CA LEU A 68 12.83 -0.25 10.58
C LEU A 68 13.78 -1.35 11.06
N GLY A 69 13.21 -2.48 11.49
CA GLY A 69 13.95 -3.59 12.08
C GLY A 69 14.42 -4.61 11.05
N GLY A 70 15.69 -4.98 11.10
CA GLY A 70 16.30 -5.95 10.18
C GLY A 70 16.12 -7.40 10.63
N GLN A 71 15.92 -8.32 9.68
CA GLN A 71 15.70 -9.75 9.94
C GLN A 71 16.38 -10.63 8.86
N ASP A 72 16.74 -11.86 9.24
CA ASP A 72 17.27 -12.89 8.32
C ASP A 72 18.53 -12.48 7.53
N ALA A 73 19.48 -11.81 8.19
CA ALA A 73 20.70 -11.35 7.53
C ALA A 73 21.61 -12.48 7.03
N ARG A 74 22.16 -12.28 5.83
CA ARG A 74 23.13 -13.18 5.21
C ARG A 74 24.12 -12.42 4.34
N VAL A 75 25.34 -12.95 4.22
CA VAL A 75 26.34 -12.46 3.26
C VAL A 75 26.02 -13.04 1.88
N VAL A 76 25.86 -12.18 0.89
CA VAL A 76 25.51 -12.52 -0.50
C VAL A 76 26.68 -12.32 -1.46
N TYR A 77 27.71 -11.58 -1.05
CA TYR A 77 28.96 -11.45 -1.78
C TYR A 77 30.16 -11.37 -0.82
N GLY A 78 31.27 -11.97 -1.21
CA GLY A 78 32.52 -11.99 -0.45
C GLY A 78 32.65 -13.19 0.50
N PRO A 79 33.70 -13.21 1.33
CA PRO A 79 33.97 -14.31 2.25
C PRO A 79 32.82 -14.54 3.26
N THR A 80 32.41 -15.79 3.41
CA THR A 80 31.31 -16.23 4.31
C THR A 80 31.82 -16.79 5.64
N ASP A 81 33.11 -16.62 5.93
CA ASP A 81 33.78 -17.00 7.18
C ASP A 81 33.15 -16.32 8.41
N TYR A 82 32.57 -15.13 8.22
CA TYR A 82 31.80 -14.41 9.25
C TYR A 82 30.45 -13.95 8.68
N GLY A 83 29.39 -14.18 9.45
CA GLY A 83 28.03 -13.72 9.14
C GLY A 83 27.86 -12.19 9.23
N TYR A 84 26.63 -11.74 9.04
CA TYR A 84 26.22 -10.35 9.22
C TYR A 84 25.02 -10.29 10.17
N SER A 85 25.00 -9.34 11.09
CA SER A 85 23.82 -9.09 11.93
C SER A 85 22.99 -8.00 11.29
N ALA A 86 21.69 -8.22 11.11
CA ALA A 86 20.81 -7.24 10.48
C ALA A 86 20.79 -5.95 11.32
N ASP A 87 20.99 -4.80 10.68
CA ASP A 87 20.90 -3.51 11.38
C ASP A 87 19.45 -3.06 11.51
N ASN A 88 19.17 -2.34 12.60
CA ASN A 88 17.90 -1.65 12.78
C ASN A 88 18.09 -0.14 12.65
N PHE A 89 17.06 0.54 12.15
CA PHE A 89 17.08 1.98 11.98
C PHE A 89 15.93 2.64 12.75
N LEU A 90 16.25 3.69 13.51
CA LEU A 90 15.30 4.51 14.24
C LEU A 90 15.23 5.90 13.64
N PHE A 91 14.08 6.24 13.08
CA PHE A 91 13.74 7.57 12.61
C PHE A 91 13.03 8.31 13.73
N TYR A 92 13.62 9.41 14.16
CA TYR A 92 13.21 10.14 15.34
C TYR A 92 12.44 11.41 14.98
N ASN A 93 11.39 11.69 15.76
CA ASN A 93 10.48 12.83 15.59
C ASN A 93 9.82 12.85 14.20
N VAL A 94 9.16 11.74 13.85
CA VAL A 94 8.49 11.59 12.56
C VAL A 94 7.17 12.36 12.57
N ASN A 95 6.99 13.28 11.61
CA ASN A 95 5.75 14.03 11.45
C ASN A 95 4.74 13.29 10.54
N SER A 96 3.53 13.83 10.40
CA SER A 96 2.46 13.25 9.57
C SER A 96 2.76 13.23 8.05
N GLU A 97 3.80 13.92 7.59
CA GLU A 97 4.26 13.92 6.20
C GLU A 97 5.41 12.92 5.97
N GLY A 98 5.84 12.21 7.03
CA GLY A 98 6.98 11.29 6.99
C GLY A 98 8.34 11.99 7.04
N HIS A 99 8.38 13.30 7.35
CA HIS A 99 9.64 13.98 7.66
C HIS A 99 10.09 13.61 9.07
N PHE A 100 11.40 13.51 9.27
CA PHE A 100 12.02 13.16 10.53
C PHE A 100 13.26 14.04 10.75
N ASP A 101 13.62 14.26 12.00
CA ASP A 101 14.74 15.14 12.34
C ASP A 101 16.08 14.42 12.22
N LYS A 102 16.12 13.16 12.69
CA LYS A 102 17.34 12.35 12.75
C LYS A 102 17.06 10.88 12.46
N LEU A 103 18.06 10.23 11.87
CA LEU A 103 18.11 8.79 11.72
C LEU A 103 19.27 8.22 12.53
N TYR A 104 19.01 7.13 13.22
CA TYR A 104 20.02 6.38 13.96
C TYR A 104 20.03 4.91 13.55
N THR A 105 21.19 4.27 13.58
CA THR A 105 21.25 2.81 13.74
C THR A 105 21.05 2.44 15.19
N TYR A 106 20.36 1.33 15.44
CA TYR A 106 19.99 0.90 16.78
C TYR A 106 20.28 -0.59 17.02
N ASP A 107 21.03 -0.87 18.09
CA ASP A 107 21.51 -2.21 18.45
C ASP A 107 20.83 -2.74 19.74
N GLY A 108 19.70 -2.15 20.14
CA GLY A 108 18.93 -2.57 21.33
C GLY A 108 17.73 -3.45 20.99
N ASN A 109 17.20 -4.14 22.00
CA ASN A 109 16.04 -5.03 21.86
C ASN A 109 14.70 -4.32 22.12
N ASP A 110 14.69 -3.18 22.82
CA ASP A 110 13.51 -2.34 23.05
C ASP A 110 13.87 -0.88 23.30
N LEU A 111 13.08 0.04 22.73
CA LEU A 111 13.25 1.50 22.86
C LEU A 111 12.97 2.04 24.29
N LYS A 112 12.90 1.14 25.29
CA LYS A 112 12.62 1.40 26.70
C LYS A 112 13.88 1.39 27.58
N SER A 113 15.05 1.16 26.99
CA SER A 113 16.33 1.22 27.70
C SER A 113 16.60 2.63 28.24
N ASP A 114 16.91 2.72 29.54
CA ASP A 114 17.41 3.92 30.21
C ASP A 114 18.71 4.49 29.58
N ASP A 115 19.34 3.72 28.68
CA ASP A 115 20.57 4.06 27.98
C ASP A 115 20.39 4.16 26.46
N LEU A 116 19.21 4.59 26.01
CA LEU A 116 18.89 4.76 24.58
C LEU A 116 20.01 5.53 23.84
N ALA A 117 20.59 6.55 24.46
CA ALA A 117 21.65 7.37 23.88
C ALA A 117 22.96 6.60 23.57
N SER A 118 23.33 5.57 24.34
CA SER A 118 24.56 4.80 24.09
C SER A 118 24.42 3.83 22.92
N HIS A 119 23.18 3.48 22.55
CA HIS A 119 22.86 2.55 21.48
C HIS A 119 22.56 3.22 20.14
N LEU A 120 22.40 4.55 20.12
CA LEU A 120 22.11 5.31 18.91
C LEU A 120 23.40 5.81 18.26
N LYS A 121 23.60 5.45 16.98
CA LYS A 121 24.64 6.05 16.13
C LYS A 121 23.97 6.73 14.96
N GLU A 122 24.32 7.99 14.70
CA GLU A 122 23.72 8.73 13.59
C GLU A 122 24.01 8.03 12.25
N ALA A 123 22.98 8.02 11.40
CA ALA A 123 23.04 7.53 10.04
C ALA A 123 22.46 8.59 9.10
N THR A 124 22.89 8.53 7.85
CA THR A 124 22.35 9.36 6.77
C THR A 124 21.33 8.56 5.98
N TRP A 125 20.31 9.26 5.46
CA TRP A 125 19.22 8.68 4.67
C TRP A 125 18.89 9.60 3.52
N ARG A 126 18.98 9.08 2.30
CA ARG A 126 18.68 9.86 1.10
C ARG A 126 17.83 9.04 0.15
N LYS A 127 16.65 9.56 -0.17
CA LYS A 127 15.83 9.02 -1.25
C LYS A 127 16.55 9.19 -2.58
N MET A 128 16.58 8.14 -3.38
CA MET A 128 17.19 8.13 -4.70
C MET A 128 16.14 8.22 -5.80
N ASP A 129 16.47 8.93 -6.87
CA ASP A 129 15.74 8.88 -8.13
C ASP A 129 16.18 7.64 -8.95
N PRO A 130 15.27 6.95 -9.66
CA PRO A 130 15.64 5.80 -10.49
C PRO A 130 16.70 6.10 -11.55
N SER A 131 16.80 7.34 -12.04
CA SER A 131 17.86 7.74 -12.97
C SER A 131 19.26 7.66 -12.36
N GLU A 132 19.38 7.66 -11.03
CA GLU A 132 20.65 7.47 -10.31
C GLU A 132 21.09 5.99 -10.23
N LEU A 133 20.20 5.04 -10.56
CA LEU A 133 20.46 3.59 -10.53
C LEU A 133 21.27 3.12 -11.74
N THR A 134 22.43 3.76 -11.96
CA THR A 134 23.36 3.42 -13.05
C THR A 134 23.93 2.01 -12.89
N ALA A 135 24.41 1.44 -14.00
CA ALA A 135 25.08 0.13 -14.02
C ALA A 135 26.21 0.01 -12.98
N ASP A 136 26.98 1.09 -12.77
CA ASP A 136 28.08 1.12 -11.80
C ASP A 136 27.56 1.21 -10.37
N TYR A 137 26.54 2.04 -10.12
CA TYR A 137 25.93 2.14 -8.80
C TYR A 137 25.34 0.79 -8.37
N VAL A 138 24.53 0.15 -9.22
CA VAL A 138 23.86 -1.11 -8.90
C VAL A 138 24.87 -2.25 -8.72
N TYR A 139 25.98 -2.25 -9.47
CA TYR A 139 27.04 -3.28 -9.35
C TYR A 139 27.73 -3.28 -7.98
N ASN A 140 27.64 -2.18 -7.23
CA ASN A 140 28.13 -2.12 -5.85
C ASN A 140 27.26 -2.90 -4.85
N TYR A 141 26.13 -3.48 -5.27
CA TYR A 141 25.18 -4.16 -4.38
C TYR A 141 24.65 -5.47 -4.96
N PHE A 142 24.61 -5.58 -6.28
CA PHE A 142 24.12 -6.76 -7.00
C PHE A 142 25.10 -7.17 -8.10
N ASP A 143 25.40 -8.45 -8.18
CA ASP A 143 26.18 -9.00 -9.29
C ASP A 143 25.39 -8.91 -10.61
N LYS A 144 26.09 -8.81 -11.74
CA LYS A 144 25.47 -8.69 -13.07
C LYS A 144 24.58 -9.88 -13.44
N THR A 145 24.81 -11.04 -12.83
CA THR A 145 23.99 -12.24 -13.00
C THR A 145 22.70 -12.22 -12.15
N GLU A 146 22.61 -11.35 -11.14
CA GLU A 146 21.41 -11.24 -10.33
C GLU A 146 20.29 -10.56 -11.11
N ARG A 147 19.07 -11.10 -11.00
CA ARG A 147 17.85 -10.51 -11.58
C ARG A 147 17.69 -9.04 -11.20
N TYR A 148 18.01 -8.70 -9.94
CA TYR A 148 17.94 -7.34 -9.41
C TYR A 148 18.82 -6.35 -10.19
N TYR A 149 20.01 -6.77 -10.65
CA TYR A 149 20.92 -5.90 -11.40
C TYR A 149 20.29 -5.41 -12.71
N THR A 150 19.76 -6.36 -13.49
CA THR A 150 19.16 -6.05 -14.80
C THR A 150 17.96 -5.12 -14.64
N ILE A 151 17.11 -5.37 -13.64
CA ILE A 151 15.92 -4.56 -13.45
C ILE A 151 16.28 -3.14 -13.02
N LEU A 152 17.08 -2.98 -11.96
CA LEU A 152 17.38 -1.66 -11.39
C LEU A 152 18.07 -0.73 -12.40
N THR A 153 18.90 -1.28 -13.28
CA THR A 153 19.62 -0.51 -14.32
C THR A 153 18.74 -0.08 -15.50
N THR A 154 17.50 -0.56 -15.59
CA THR A 154 16.54 -0.20 -16.65
C THR A 154 15.41 0.71 -16.18
N LEU A 155 15.21 0.86 -14.86
CA LEU A 155 14.12 1.66 -14.27
C LEU A 155 14.15 3.15 -14.66
N GLY A 156 15.33 3.71 -14.93
CA GLY A 156 15.50 5.12 -15.31
C GLY A 156 15.16 5.45 -16.77
N ASN A 157 14.85 4.44 -17.61
CA ASN A 157 14.49 4.64 -19.01
C ASN A 157 12.99 4.41 -19.21
N PRO A 158 12.15 5.47 -19.12
CA PRO A 158 10.73 5.32 -19.38
C PRO A 158 10.52 4.85 -20.82
N HIS A 159 9.88 3.69 -20.99
CA HIS A 159 9.39 3.27 -22.28
C HIS A 159 8.26 4.22 -22.71
N TYR A 160 8.43 4.88 -23.86
CA TYR A 160 7.36 5.67 -24.44
C TYR A 160 6.18 4.76 -24.79
N VAL A 161 5.03 4.99 -24.14
CA VAL A 161 3.77 4.33 -24.47
C VAL A 161 2.95 5.30 -25.32
N SER A 162 2.63 4.90 -26.56
CA SER A 162 1.78 5.70 -27.44
C SER A 162 0.39 5.89 -26.83
N PRO A 163 -0.25 7.06 -27.02
CA PRO A 163 -1.60 7.29 -26.50
C PRO A 163 -2.59 6.25 -27.02
N ARG A 164 -3.43 5.72 -26.13
CA ARG A 164 -4.53 4.82 -26.46
C ARG A 164 -5.85 5.56 -26.26
N THR A 165 -6.48 5.92 -27.36
CA THR A 165 -7.80 6.61 -27.35
C THR A 165 -8.97 5.63 -27.43
N ASP A 166 -8.70 4.33 -27.54
CA ASP A 166 -9.67 3.25 -27.67
C ASP A 166 -10.02 2.57 -26.32
N VAL A 167 -9.42 3.05 -25.22
CA VAL A 167 -9.67 2.59 -23.84
C VAL A 167 -9.87 3.82 -22.97
N THR A 168 -10.96 3.89 -22.22
CA THR A 168 -11.18 4.86 -21.14
C THR A 168 -11.22 4.16 -19.79
N LEU A 169 -10.60 4.75 -18.77
CA LEU A 169 -10.76 4.35 -17.38
C LEU A 169 -11.88 5.16 -16.74
N HIS A 170 -13.02 4.53 -16.44
CA HIS A 170 -14.10 5.14 -15.68
C HIS A 170 -13.88 4.87 -14.18
N LEU A 171 -13.65 5.92 -13.40
CA LEU A 171 -13.42 5.84 -11.96
C LEU A 171 -14.60 6.41 -11.19
N ILE A 172 -15.23 5.59 -10.35
CA ILE A 172 -16.28 6.02 -9.43
C ILE A 172 -15.81 5.79 -7.99
N ILE A 173 -15.69 6.85 -7.20
CA ILE A 173 -15.34 6.77 -5.78
C ILE A 173 -16.50 7.31 -4.94
N MET A 174 -16.98 6.51 -3.98
CA MET A 174 -17.92 6.94 -2.95
C MET A 174 -17.20 6.98 -1.60
N ALA A 175 -16.99 8.15 -1.00
CA ALA A 175 -16.24 8.29 0.25
C ALA A 175 -17.00 9.06 1.35
N ASN A 176 -17.20 8.45 2.52
CA ASN A 176 -17.97 9.00 3.64
C ASN A 176 -17.16 10.02 4.48
N THR A 177 -16.68 11.11 3.87
CA THR A 177 -15.65 12.01 4.44
C THR A 177 -16.11 12.90 5.60
N ARG A 178 -17.41 13.16 5.75
CA ARG A 178 -17.99 13.92 6.88
C ARG A 178 -18.45 13.07 8.05
N ASP A 179 -18.25 11.76 8.01
CA ASP A 179 -18.60 10.93 9.15
C ASP A 179 -17.73 11.30 10.36
N ASN A 180 -18.36 11.45 11.53
CA ASN A 180 -17.70 11.92 12.75
C ASN A 180 -16.68 10.91 13.31
N SER A 181 -16.77 9.63 12.95
CA SER A 181 -15.89 8.56 13.42
C SER A 181 -14.78 8.24 12.42
N ILE A 182 -15.13 7.99 11.16
CA ILE A 182 -14.19 7.48 10.14
C ILE A 182 -13.84 8.51 9.06
N GLY A 183 -14.51 9.67 9.04
CA GLY A 183 -14.47 10.62 7.92
C GLY A 183 -13.06 11.11 7.57
N ARG A 184 -12.21 11.34 8.58
CA ARG A 184 -10.82 11.74 8.37
C ARG A 184 -10.02 10.68 7.61
N GLY A 185 -10.14 9.41 7.98
CA GLY A 185 -9.50 8.30 7.27
C GLY A 185 -10.09 8.10 5.88
N CYS A 186 -11.40 8.27 5.73
CA CYS A 186 -12.06 8.21 4.42
C CYS A 186 -11.53 9.29 3.45
N GLU A 187 -11.20 10.48 3.94
CA GLU A 187 -10.58 11.55 3.12
C GLU A 187 -9.14 11.22 2.71
N VAL A 188 -8.37 10.53 3.58
CA VAL A 188 -7.05 10.01 3.23
C VAL A 188 -7.17 9.00 2.09
N ASP A 189 -8.06 8.01 2.24
CA ASP A 189 -8.32 6.98 1.23
C ASP A 189 -8.79 7.58 -0.10
N ARG A 190 -9.77 8.50 -0.07
CA ARG A 190 -10.31 9.16 -1.26
C ARG A 190 -9.22 9.86 -2.06
N ARG A 191 -8.34 10.60 -1.38
CA ARG A 191 -7.23 11.31 -2.02
C ARG A 191 -6.21 10.34 -2.60
N ALA A 192 -5.84 9.30 -1.85
CA ALA A 192 -4.86 8.32 -2.29
C ALA A 192 -5.35 7.54 -3.52
N LEU A 193 -6.60 7.09 -3.51
CA LEU A 193 -7.23 6.37 -4.63
C LEU A 193 -7.35 7.23 -5.89
N LYS A 194 -7.84 8.48 -5.77
CA LYS A 194 -7.92 9.40 -6.91
C LYS A 194 -6.56 9.52 -7.59
N ILE A 195 -5.54 9.85 -6.81
CA ILE A 195 -4.21 10.08 -7.33
C ILE A 195 -3.60 8.81 -7.94
N GLU A 196 -3.82 7.66 -7.31
CA GLU A 196 -3.30 6.38 -7.83
C GLU A 196 -3.88 6.06 -9.21
N PHE A 197 -5.20 6.17 -9.37
CA PHE A 197 -5.82 5.89 -10.67
C PHE A 197 -5.52 6.96 -11.73
N GLU A 198 -5.32 8.23 -11.35
CA GLU A 198 -4.77 9.26 -12.25
C GLU A 198 -3.36 8.89 -12.72
N ASN A 199 -2.49 8.43 -11.81
CA ASN A 199 -1.13 8.00 -12.15
C ASN A 199 -1.14 6.78 -13.09
N ILE A 200 -2.01 5.80 -12.84
CA ILE A 200 -2.18 4.63 -13.71
C ILE A 200 -2.61 5.07 -15.10
N ALA A 201 -3.66 5.90 -15.20
CA ALA A 201 -4.16 6.37 -16.49
C ALA A 201 -3.10 7.16 -17.27
N SER A 202 -2.37 8.04 -16.58
CA SER A 202 -1.25 8.81 -17.14
C SER A 202 -0.11 7.90 -17.64
N ALA A 203 0.30 6.91 -16.84
CA ALA A 203 1.37 5.99 -17.21
C ALA A 203 1.00 5.10 -18.41
N LEU A 204 -0.25 4.66 -18.48
CA LEU A 204 -0.78 3.88 -19.61
C LEU A 204 -1.17 4.75 -20.81
N ASN A 205 -1.13 6.07 -20.65
CA ASN A 205 -1.50 7.05 -21.66
C ASN A 205 -2.94 6.83 -22.20
N ILE A 206 -3.88 6.62 -21.28
CA ILE A 206 -5.32 6.45 -21.53
C ILE A 206 -6.14 7.60 -20.90
N PRO A 207 -7.27 8.00 -21.50
CA PRO A 207 -8.25 8.88 -20.85
C PRO A 207 -8.80 8.32 -19.53
N ILE A 208 -9.12 9.24 -18.60
CA ILE A 208 -9.83 8.94 -17.35
C ILE A 208 -11.12 9.77 -17.26
N ASP A 209 -12.24 9.11 -16.96
CA ASP A 209 -13.54 9.73 -16.62
C ASP A 209 -13.80 9.52 -15.13
N GLU A 210 -13.54 10.56 -14.32
CA GLU A 210 -13.63 10.50 -12.86
C GLU A 210 -14.94 11.06 -12.31
N LYS A 211 -15.60 10.29 -11.42
CA LYS A 211 -16.78 10.69 -10.65
C LYS A 211 -16.54 10.39 -9.17
N ILE A 212 -16.24 11.43 -8.40
CA ILE A 212 -15.93 11.32 -6.96
C ILE A 212 -17.06 11.95 -6.16
N TYR A 213 -17.70 11.14 -5.33
CA TYR A 213 -18.80 11.53 -4.47
C TYR A 213 -18.36 11.45 -3.00
N SER A 214 -18.16 12.63 -2.41
CA SER A 214 -17.81 12.84 -1.02
C SER A 214 -18.58 14.04 -0.49
N GLU A 215 -18.38 14.41 0.78
CA GLU A 215 -19.06 15.57 1.36
C GLU A 215 -20.60 15.51 1.15
N GLN A 216 -21.24 16.60 0.78
CA GLN A 216 -22.69 16.59 0.52
C GLN A 216 -23.14 15.65 -0.62
N ASP A 217 -22.23 15.21 -1.49
CA ASP A 217 -22.55 14.40 -2.65
C ASP A 217 -22.52 12.88 -2.36
N PHE A 218 -22.06 12.45 -1.19
CA PHE A 218 -22.12 11.06 -0.75
C PHE A 218 -23.55 10.66 -0.39
N THR A 219 -24.34 10.30 -1.40
CA THR A 219 -25.73 9.90 -1.22
C THR A 219 -26.06 8.68 -2.07
N LYS A 220 -27.09 7.93 -1.64
CA LYS A 220 -27.62 6.82 -2.43
C LYS A 220 -28.15 7.27 -3.79
N THR A 221 -28.78 8.43 -3.88
CA THR A 221 -29.25 8.99 -5.14
C THR A 221 -28.09 9.21 -6.11
N ASN A 222 -26.99 9.82 -5.65
CA ASN A 222 -25.82 10.06 -6.50
C ASN A 222 -25.13 8.76 -6.91
N LEU A 223 -25.04 7.76 -6.02
CA LEU A 223 -24.57 6.42 -6.39
C LEU A 223 -25.40 5.83 -7.54
N LEU A 224 -26.73 5.84 -7.41
CA LEU A 224 -27.61 5.27 -8.43
C LEU A 224 -27.52 6.03 -9.74
N ASN A 225 -27.45 7.36 -9.70
CA ASN A 225 -27.24 8.19 -10.88
C ASN A 225 -25.89 7.88 -11.55
N ALA A 226 -24.81 7.77 -10.78
CA ALA A 226 -23.48 7.43 -11.31
C ALA A 226 -23.48 6.10 -12.06
N ILE A 227 -24.15 5.08 -11.53
CA ILE A 227 -24.29 3.75 -12.16
C ILE A 227 -25.19 3.83 -13.40
N ASN A 228 -26.29 4.58 -13.34
CA ASN A 228 -27.21 4.73 -14.46
C ASN A 228 -26.55 5.43 -15.66
N ASP A 229 -25.83 6.52 -15.39
CA ASP A 229 -25.13 7.35 -16.38
C ASP A 229 -23.80 6.75 -16.84
N LEU A 230 -23.42 5.59 -16.31
CA LEU A 230 -22.24 4.86 -16.75
C LEU A 230 -22.51 4.13 -18.07
N HIS A 231 -21.77 4.52 -19.11
CA HIS A 231 -21.87 4.00 -20.47
C HIS A 231 -20.46 3.66 -21.03
N PRO A 232 -19.80 2.62 -20.49
CA PRO A 232 -18.46 2.25 -20.92
C PRO A 232 -18.50 1.57 -22.28
N GLY A 233 -17.48 1.79 -23.09
CA GLY A 233 -17.20 1.00 -24.29
C GLY A 233 -16.74 -0.41 -23.94
N SER A 234 -16.83 -1.32 -24.91
CA SER A 234 -16.50 -2.75 -24.71
C SER A 234 -15.02 -3.03 -24.43
N ASN A 235 -14.15 -2.03 -24.58
CA ASN A 235 -12.71 -2.11 -24.30
C ASN A 235 -12.29 -1.34 -23.04
N ASP A 236 -13.25 -0.65 -22.42
CA ASP A 236 -13.00 0.25 -21.30
C ASP A 236 -12.82 -0.52 -19.99
N ILE A 237 -12.34 0.23 -19.00
CA ILE A 237 -12.10 -0.24 -17.63
C ILE A 237 -13.06 0.53 -16.73
N VAL A 238 -13.77 -0.17 -15.85
CA VAL A 238 -14.58 0.46 -14.80
C VAL A 238 -13.99 0.10 -13.44
N VAL A 239 -13.68 1.12 -12.66
CA VAL A 239 -13.28 1.01 -11.26
C VAL A 239 -14.36 1.65 -10.40
N PHE A 240 -14.93 0.88 -9.47
CA PHE A 240 -15.78 1.40 -8.41
C PHE A 240 -15.12 1.15 -7.06
N TYR A 241 -15.01 2.19 -6.24
CA TYR A 241 -14.45 2.09 -4.90
C TYR A 241 -15.38 2.72 -3.87
N TYR A 242 -15.85 1.93 -2.90
CA TYR A 242 -16.62 2.42 -1.76
C TYR A 242 -15.76 2.49 -0.51
N ARG A 243 -15.78 3.65 0.15
CA ARG A 243 -15.18 3.86 1.46
C ARG A 243 -16.17 4.49 2.43
N GLY A 244 -16.58 3.73 3.43
CA GLY A 244 -17.52 4.21 4.43
C GLY A 244 -17.99 3.10 5.37
N HIS A 245 -19.09 3.36 6.07
CA HIS A 245 -19.71 2.40 6.95
C HIS A 245 -20.32 1.23 6.17
N GLY A 246 -20.19 0.04 6.75
CA GLY A 246 -20.83 -1.14 6.23
C GLY A 246 -21.50 -1.93 7.33
N PHE A 247 -22.43 -2.78 6.95
CA PHE A 247 -23.12 -3.64 7.88
C PHE A 247 -23.68 -4.86 7.15
N ARG A 248 -24.26 -5.78 7.92
CA ARG A 248 -25.11 -6.83 7.40
C ARG A 248 -26.35 -7.00 8.25
N TRP A 249 -27.42 -7.43 7.59
CA TRP A 249 -28.65 -7.83 8.27
C TRP A 249 -28.47 -9.17 8.99
N ASN A 250 -29.20 -9.37 10.09
CA ASN A 250 -29.13 -10.59 10.88
C ASN A 250 -29.57 -11.84 10.09
N ASP A 251 -30.47 -11.68 9.14
CA ASP A 251 -31.01 -12.72 8.25
C ASP A 251 -30.36 -12.72 6.85
N GLN A 252 -29.31 -11.90 6.65
CA GLN A 252 -28.65 -11.76 5.35
C GLN A 252 -28.00 -13.07 4.92
N GLN A 253 -28.47 -13.63 3.81
CA GLN A 253 -27.91 -14.83 3.19
C GLN A 253 -26.65 -14.53 2.37
N SER A 254 -26.59 -13.35 1.72
CA SER A 254 -25.38 -12.95 1.00
C SER A 254 -24.20 -12.77 1.95
N SER A 255 -23.02 -13.17 1.49
CA SER A 255 -21.76 -12.92 2.18
C SER A 255 -21.27 -11.47 2.04
N TRP A 256 -21.81 -10.70 1.08
CA TRP A 256 -21.36 -9.36 0.76
C TRP A 256 -22.01 -8.29 1.65
N PRO A 257 -21.27 -7.24 2.06
CA PRO A 257 -21.80 -6.22 2.95
C PRO A 257 -22.81 -5.29 2.27
N GLN A 258 -23.61 -4.65 3.11
CA GLN A 258 -24.42 -3.48 2.76
C GLN A 258 -23.60 -2.22 2.95
N MET A 259 -23.63 -1.31 1.97
CA MET A 259 -23.09 0.04 2.10
C MET A 259 -24.08 0.92 2.86
N SER A 260 -23.61 1.74 3.79
CA SER A 260 -24.40 2.82 4.40
C SER A 260 -24.09 4.15 3.69
N LEU A 261 -25.08 4.74 3.03
CA LEU A 261 -24.91 5.96 2.22
C LEU A 261 -25.52 7.16 2.94
N ASN A 262 -25.15 7.32 4.21
CA ASN A 262 -25.58 8.42 5.08
C ASN A 262 -24.46 8.86 6.04
N TYR A 263 -24.70 10.00 6.71
CA TYR A 263 -23.78 10.65 7.66
C TYR A 263 -24.24 10.57 9.12
N SER A 264 -25.41 9.98 9.36
CA SER A 264 -26.06 9.92 10.66
C SER A 264 -26.43 8.48 10.99
N GLU A 265 -27.17 8.28 12.09
CA GLU A 265 -27.64 6.96 12.51
C GLU A 265 -28.19 6.15 11.33
N PHE A 266 -27.97 4.84 11.41
CA PHE A 266 -28.32 3.88 10.37
C PHE A 266 -29.77 4.06 9.87
N GLN A 267 -29.93 4.14 8.55
CA GLN A 267 -31.24 4.18 7.91
C GLN A 267 -31.29 3.16 6.78
N ALA A 268 -32.16 2.15 6.92
CA ALA A 268 -32.33 1.08 5.92
C ALA A 268 -32.54 1.62 4.49
N LYS A 269 -33.31 2.71 4.34
CA LYS A 269 -33.58 3.33 3.04
C LYS A 269 -32.33 3.90 2.35
N GLU A 270 -31.33 4.32 3.13
CA GLU A 270 -30.06 4.87 2.67
C GLU A 270 -28.97 3.79 2.55
N SER A 271 -29.34 2.51 2.57
CA SER A 271 -28.42 1.40 2.33
C SER A 271 -28.50 0.84 0.91
N PHE A 272 -27.40 0.24 0.45
CA PHE A 272 -27.36 -0.46 -0.84
C PHE A 272 -26.35 -1.62 -0.81
N PRO A 273 -26.71 -2.84 -1.25
CA PRO A 273 -25.76 -3.96 -1.30
C PRO A 273 -24.63 -3.67 -2.29
N ILE A 274 -23.37 -3.92 -1.91
CA ILE A 274 -22.24 -3.70 -2.84
C ILE A 274 -22.25 -4.70 -4.01
N GLU A 275 -22.78 -5.91 -3.78
CA GLU A 275 -23.01 -6.92 -4.83
C GLU A 275 -23.98 -6.44 -5.92
N ASN A 276 -24.90 -5.53 -5.59
CA ASN A 276 -25.80 -4.93 -6.58
C ASN A 276 -25.07 -3.88 -7.43
N VAL A 277 -24.08 -3.17 -6.87
CA VAL A 277 -23.19 -2.30 -7.65
C VAL A 277 -22.38 -3.14 -8.63
N TYR A 278 -21.76 -4.21 -8.15
CA TYR A 278 -21.04 -5.17 -8.98
C TYR A 278 -21.91 -5.67 -10.14
N THR A 279 -23.11 -6.19 -9.84
CA THR A 279 -24.01 -6.73 -10.86
C THR A 279 -24.40 -5.66 -11.88
N SER A 280 -24.70 -4.44 -11.42
CA SER A 280 -25.10 -3.33 -12.30
C SER A 280 -23.98 -2.88 -13.22
N ILE A 281 -22.74 -2.80 -12.72
CA ILE A 281 -21.57 -2.40 -13.51
C ILE A 281 -21.20 -3.47 -14.53
N VAL A 282 -21.16 -4.76 -14.13
CA VAL A 282 -20.82 -5.85 -15.05
C VAL A 282 -21.80 -5.93 -16.24
N GLN A 283 -23.07 -5.64 -16.01
CA GLN A 283 -24.09 -5.58 -17.06
C GLN A 283 -23.86 -4.46 -18.09
N LYS A 284 -23.04 -3.44 -17.77
CA LYS A 284 -22.69 -2.37 -18.72
C LYS A 284 -21.70 -2.81 -19.80
N GLY A 285 -21.00 -3.94 -19.60
CA GLY A 285 -20.22 -4.58 -20.66
C GLY A 285 -18.82 -4.02 -20.91
N ALA A 286 -18.22 -3.32 -19.94
CA ALA A 286 -16.80 -2.96 -20.02
C ALA A 286 -15.90 -4.20 -20.02
N ARG A 287 -14.69 -4.11 -20.58
CA ARG A 287 -13.74 -5.23 -20.66
C ARG A 287 -13.28 -5.68 -19.28
N LEU A 288 -13.00 -4.72 -18.40
CA LEU A 288 -12.47 -4.97 -17.06
C LEU A 288 -13.30 -4.20 -16.03
N ASN A 289 -13.91 -4.91 -15.09
CA ASN A 289 -14.73 -4.33 -14.03
C ASN A 289 -14.12 -4.65 -12.66
N LEU A 290 -13.72 -3.62 -11.92
CA LEU A 290 -13.04 -3.74 -10.64
C LEU A 290 -13.86 -3.03 -9.55
N ILE A 291 -14.48 -3.80 -8.66
CA ILE A 291 -15.36 -3.30 -7.61
C ILE A 291 -14.74 -3.59 -6.25
N PHE A 292 -14.48 -2.54 -5.47
CA PHE A 292 -13.87 -2.63 -4.15
C PHE A 292 -14.74 -1.96 -3.09
N GLY A 293 -14.73 -2.54 -1.90
CA GLY A 293 -15.39 -1.96 -0.73
C GLY A 293 -14.53 -2.06 0.52
N ASP A 294 -14.13 -0.92 1.07
CA ASP A 294 -13.54 -0.85 2.40
C ASP A 294 -14.61 -0.42 3.40
N LEU A 295 -15.29 -1.42 3.98
CA LEU A 295 -16.45 -1.29 4.85
C LEU A 295 -16.62 -2.52 5.75
N CYS A 296 -17.28 -2.33 6.88
CA CYS A 296 -17.64 -3.42 7.79
C CYS A 296 -18.66 -4.37 7.17
N ASN A 297 -18.67 -5.60 7.67
CA ASN A 297 -19.67 -6.61 7.37
C ASN A 297 -20.18 -7.20 8.68
N SER A 298 -20.36 -6.33 9.66
CA SER A 298 -20.76 -6.66 11.02
C SER A 298 -22.28 -6.53 11.18
N ASN A 299 -22.84 -7.23 12.16
CA ASN A 299 -24.29 -7.21 12.36
C ASN A 299 -24.75 -5.80 12.74
N ILE A 300 -25.84 -5.38 12.13
CA ILE A 300 -26.52 -4.13 12.45
C ILE A 300 -26.83 -4.03 13.96
N GLY A 301 -26.70 -2.82 14.51
CA GLY A 301 -27.07 -2.50 15.89
C GLY A 301 -26.00 -2.80 16.94
N LEU A 302 -24.80 -3.20 16.51
CA LEU A 302 -23.64 -3.36 17.38
C LEU A 302 -22.71 -2.15 17.20
N ASN A 303 -22.37 -1.49 18.32
CA ASN A 303 -21.44 -0.36 18.34
C ASN A 303 -20.01 -0.88 18.35
N TYR A 304 -19.41 -0.98 17.17
CA TYR A 304 -17.99 -1.31 17.05
C TYR A 304 -17.17 -0.02 17.03
N ARG A 305 -16.08 0.02 17.80
CA ARG A 305 -15.04 1.03 17.59
C ARG A 305 -14.16 0.52 16.47
N GLU A 306 -14.20 1.16 15.32
CA GLU A 306 -13.43 0.76 14.12
C GLU A 306 -12.28 1.73 13.77
N VAL A 307 -11.97 2.63 14.70
CA VAL A 307 -10.87 3.60 14.59
C VAL A 307 -9.70 3.14 15.46
N SER A 308 -8.53 3.00 14.82
CA SER A 308 -7.25 2.77 15.47
C SER A 308 -6.38 4.03 15.37
N ASP A 309 -5.77 4.43 16.48
CA ASP A 309 -4.81 5.54 16.53
C ASP A 309 -3.37 5.08 16.21
N GLN A 310 -3.15 3.76 16.08
CA GLN A 310 -1.84 3.20 15.76
C GLN A 310 -1.57 3.35 14.27
N SER A 311 -0.67 4.27 13.92
CA SER A 311 -0.28 4.53 12.54
C SER A 311 0.55 3.37 11.97
N ALA A 312 0.24 3.00 10.74
CA ALA A 312 0.72 1.80 10.08
C ALA A 312 1.77 2.05 8.99
N THR A 313 2.13 3.30 8.65
CA THR A 313 3.13 3.61 7.62
C THR A 313 3.87 4.94 7.81
N ALA A 314 5.20 4.93 7.94
CA ALA A 314 6.01 6.17 8.02
C ALA A 314 6.58 6.60 6.67
N PHE A 315 6.66 5.68 5.70
CA PHE A 315 7.23 5.93 4.38
C PHE A 315 6.30 5.49 3.26
N GLN A 316 6.34 6.24 2.15
CA GLN A 316 5.65 5.90 0.91
C GLN A 316 6.69 5.57 -0.17
N SER A 317 6.63 4.33 -0.70
CA SER A 317 7.28 3.86 -1.94
C SER A 317 7.01 4.82 -3.13
N ALA A 318 7.83 4.89 -4.22
CA ALA A 318 7.82 5.78 -5.44
C ALA A 318 7.22 5.12 -6.73
N PHE A 319 6.43 5.83 -7.60
CA PHE A 319 5.58 5.21 -8.66
C PHE A 319 6.43 4.99 -9.89
N TYR A 320 7.06 3.84 -9.92
CA TYR A 320 7.91 3.37 -10.98
C TYR A 320 7.46 1.97 -11.36
N PRO A 321 6.25 1.84 -11.93
CA PRO A 321 5.73 0.56 -12.33
C PRO A 321 6.59 -0.03 -13.45
N ASP A 322 6.73 -1.35 -13.44
CA ASP A 322 7.00 -2.10 -14.65
C ASP A 322 5.81 -1.94 -15.60
N MET A 323 6.05 -1.25 -16.70
CA MET A 323 4.99 -0.93 -17.65
C MET A 323 4.36 -2.17 -18.28
N GLN A 324 5.09 -3.30 -18.40
CA GLN A 324 4.49 -4.54 -18.90
C GLN A 324 3.49 -5.12 -17.91
N LYS A 325 3.81 -5.06 -16.61
CA LYS A 325 2.90 -5.56 -15.55
C LYS A 325 1.70 -4.65 -15.36
N LEU A 326 1.90 -3.33 -15.39
CA LEU A 326 0.81 -2.37 -15.34
C LEU A 326 -0.12 -2.53 -16.55
N HIS A 327 0.45 -2.70 -17.75
CA HIS A 327 -0.30 -2.98 -18.96
C HIS A 327 -1.09 -4.28 -18.87
N LYS A 328 -0.46 -5.34 -18.34
CA LYS A 328 -1.13 -6.62 -18.12
C LYS A 328 -2.35 -6.48 -17.22
N LEU A 329 -2.24 -5.77 -16.08
CA LEU A 329 -3.35 -5.56 -15.15
C LEU A 329 -4.51 -4.78 -15.77
N PHE A 330 -4.24 -3.69 -16.48
CA PHE A 330 -5.32 -2.77 -16.88
C PHE A 330 -5.75 -2.91 -18.34
N ILE A 331 -4.82 -3.21 -19.24
CA ILE A 331 -5.07 -3.21 -20.69
C ILE A 331 -5.30 -4.63 -21.23
N ASP A 332 -4.52 -5.61 -20.80
CA ASP A 332 -4.64 -6.98 -21.32
C ASP A 332 -5.70 -7.80 -20.58
N SER A 333 -5.85 -7.56 -19.28
CA SER A 333 -6.80 -8.29 -18.43
C SER A 333 -8.25 -8.09 -18.88
N LYS A 334 -9.05 -9.15 -18.82
CA LYS A 334 -10.49 -9.08 -19.08
C LYS A 334 -11.27 -9.83 -18.02
N GLY A 335 -12.35 -9.22 -17.52
CA GLY A 335 -13.26 -9.87 -16.61
C GLY A 335 -13.73 -8.98 -15.47
N ASN A 336 -14.09 -9.61 -14.36
CA ASN A 336 -14.78 -8.95 -13.27
C ASN A 336 -14.18 -9.32 -11.91
N LEU A 337 -14.12 -8.35 -11.01
CA LEU A 337 -13.63 -8.50 -9.66
C LEU A 337 -14.56 -7.78 -8.68
N LEU A 338 -14.90 -8.45 -7.59
CA LEU A 338 -15.52 -7.87 -6.41
C LEU A 338 -14.69 -8.24 -5.19
N SER A 339 -14.25 -7.26 -4.39
CA SER A 339 -13.54 -7.55 -3.15
C SER A 339 -13.89 -6.57 -2.05
N THR A 340 -14.11 -7.07 -0.84
CA THR A 340 -14.47 -6.26 0.31
C THR A 340 -13.62 -6.56 1.53
N ALA A 341 -13.46 -5.54 2.36
CA ALA A 341 -12.55 -5.52 3.50
C ALA A 341 -12.86 -6.52 4.61
N ALA A 342 -14.12 -6.90 4.81
CA ALA A 342 -14.52 -7.76 5.92
C ALA A 342 -15.52 -8.85 5.47
N ARG A 343 -15.30 -10.06 5.98
CA ARG A 343 -16.22 -11.19 5.85
C ARG A 343 -17.39 -11.04 6.83
N PRO A 344 -18.46 -11.82 6.65
CA PRO A 344 -19.57 -11.93 7.59
C PRO A 344 -19.15 -11.84 9.07
N THR A 345 -19.77 -10.91 9.81
CA THR A 345 -19.62 -10.61 11.25
C THR A 345 -18.37 -9.82 11.67
N GLU A 346 -17.51 -9.42 10.74
CA GLU A 346 -16.28 -8.69 11.04
C GLU A 346 -16.36 -7.20 10.70
N VAL A 347 -15.44 -6.44 11.32
CA VAL A 347 -15.28 -5.00 11.13
C VAL A 347 -14.14 -4.71 10.16
N SER A 348 -14.17 -3.53 9.53
CA SER A 348 -13.07 -2.97 8.76
C SER A 348 -12.45 -1.79 9.51
N TRP A 349 -11.15 -1.82 9.72
CA TRP A 349 -10.44 -0.85 10.53
C TRP A 349 -9.97 0.36 9.73
N VAL A 350 -9.98 1.52 10.39
CA VAL A 350 -9.44 2.77 9.85
C VAL A 350 -8.41 3.37 10.80
N ASN A 351 -7.36 3.93 10.22
CA ASN A 351 -6.49 4.88 10.88
C ASN A 351 -6.78 6.30 10.34
N PRO A 352 -6.98 7.32 11.18
CA PRO A 352 -7.29 8.68 10.73
C PRO A 352 -6.14 9.39 9.97
N TYR A 353 -4.94 8.83 9.99
CA TYR A 353 -3.75 9.35 9.32
C TYR A 353 -3.37 8.51 8.08
N ASP A 354 -3.57 7.19 8.13
CA ASP A 354 -3.15 6.27 7.05
C ASP A 354 -4.30 5.76 6.17
N GLY A 355 -5.55 6.01 6.58
CA GLY A 355 -6.74 5.51 5.88
C GLY A 355 -7.17 4.11 6.34
N GLY A 356 -8.01 3.47 5.54
CA GLY A 356 -8.53 2.12 5.80
C GLY A 356 -7.43 1.06 5.70
N PHE A 357 -7.46 0.07 6.59
CA PHE A 357 -6.47 -1.01 6.57
C PHE A 357 -6.53 -1.80 5.27
N TYR A 358 -7.72 -1.99 4.71
CA TYR A 358 -7.87 -2.65 3.41
C TYR A 358 -7.41 -1.75 2.27
N THR A 359 -7.82 -0.47 2.25
CA THR A 359 -7.46 0.46 1.17
C THR A 359 -5.96 0.74 1.10
N SER A 360 -5.32 1.00 2.23
CA SER A 360 -3.86 1.13 2.28
C SER A 360 -3.16 -0.16 1.83
N SER A 361 -3.69 -1.32 2.22
CA SER A 361 -3.15 -2.62 1.79
C SER A 361 -3.37 -2.92 0.30
N PHE A 362 -4.46 -2.41 -0.29
CA PHE A 362 -4.73 -2.49 -1.72
C PHE A 362 -3.69 -1.71 -2.50
N LEU A 363 -3.47 -0.44 -2.12
CA LEU A 363 -2.45 0.41 -2.74
C LEU A 363 -1.06 -0.23 -2.63
N GLU A 364 -0.68 -0.71 -1.45
CA GLU A 364 0.59 -1.42 -1.26
C GLU A 364 0.71 -2.70 -2.10
N SER A 365 -0.40 -3.42 -2.32
CA SER A 365 -0.39 -4.66 -3.09
C SER A 365 -0.34 -4.37 -4.58
N LEU A 366 -1.09 -3.39 -5.07
CA LEU A 366 -1.01 -2.90 -6.44
C LEU A 366 0.42 -2.48 -6.79
N HIS A 367 1.02 -1.66 -5.93
CA HIS A 367 2.41 -1.21 -6.05
C HIS A 367 3.41 -2.35 -6.16
N LYS A 368 3.28 -3.37 -5.29
CA LYS A 368 4.11 -4.57 -5.33
C LYS A 368 3.88 -5.35 -6.62
N GLU A 369 2.62 -5.49 -7.04
CA GLU A 369 2.23 -6.29 -8.20
C GLU A 369 2.77 -5.71 -9.51
N VAL A 370 2.82 -4.38 -9.61
CA VAL A 370 3.40 -3.67 -10.75
C VAL A 370 4.86 -3.30 -10.55
N SER A 371 5.51 -3.72 -9.45
CA SER A 371 6.91 -3.42 -9.24
C SER A 371 7.77 -4.11 -10.30
N ALA A 372 8.87 -3.51 -10.72
CA ALA A 372 9.80 -4.22 -11.61
C ALA A 372 10.48 -5.41 -10.90
N MET A 373 10.58 -5.37 -9.57
CA MET A 373 11.34 -6.31 -8.76
C MET A 373 10.53 -7.53 -8.30
N SER A 374 9.21 -7.41 -8.22
CA SER A 374 8.29 -8.41 -7.68
C SER A 374 6.94 -8.34 -8.42
N GLY A 375 6.01 -9.24 -8.12
CA GLY A 375 4.71 -9.27 -8.80
C GLY A 375 4.78 -9.78 -10.24
N ASN A 376 3.63 -10.22 -10.74
CA ASN A 376 3.43 -10.79 -12.06
C ASN A 376 2.37 -10.02 -12.89
N GLY A 377 1.83 -8.92 -12.36
CA GLY A 377 0.71 -8.21 -12.95
C GLY A 377 -0.56 -9.07 -12.96
N ASP A 378 -0.88 -9.72 -11.84
CA ASP A 378 -2.04 -10.60 -11.69
C ASP A 378 -3.05 -10.07 -10.65
N TRP A 379 -4.32 -9.96 -11.02
CA TRP A 379 -5.36 -9.43 -10.14
C TRP A 379 -5.72 -10.36 -8.99
N ASP A 380 -5.63 -11.68 -9.17
CA ASP A 380 -5.94 -12.63 -8.10
C ASP A 380 -4.85 -12.59 -7.02
N GLU A 381 -3.58 -12.57 -7.43
CA GLU A 381 -2.41 -12.39 -6.56
C GLU A 381 -2.47 -11.04 -5.83
N LEU A 382 -2.77 -9.95 -6.54
CA LEU A 382 -2.91 -8.60 -5.96
C LEU A 382 -3.95 -8.56 -4.85
N VAL A 383 -5.15 -9.12 -5.09
CA VAL A 383 -6.23 -9.08 -4.09
C VAL A 383 -6.00 -10.08 -2.96
N ASN A 384 -5.35 -11.23 -3.20
CA ASN A 384 -4.87 -12.09 -2.11
C ASN A 384 -3.91 -11.33 -1.19
N SER A 385 -2.89 -10.69 -1.76
CA SER A 385 -1.93 -9.86 -1.01
C SER A 385 -2.64 -8.72 -0.25
N THR A 386 -3.65 -8.11 -0.85
CA THR A 386 -4.44 -7.05 -0.20
C THR A 386 -5.12 -7.56 1.07
N ILE A 387 -5.78 -8.72 0.98
CA ILE A 387 -6.50 -9.34 2.09
C ILE A 387 -5.52 -9.76 3.19
N ASP A 388 -4.39 -10.38 2.84
CA ASP A 388 -3.38 -10.83 3.80
C ASP A 388 -2.74 -9.66 4.55
N LYS A 389 -2.42 -8.56 3.85
CA LYS A 389 -1.86 -7.36 4.46
C LYS A 389 -2.87 -6.66 5.39
N ALA A 390 -4.14 -6.57 4.99
CA ALA A 390 -5.18 -5.99 5.83
C ALA A 390 -5.39 -6.82 7.10
N PHE A 391 -5.41 -8.15 6.98
CA PHE A 391 -5.46 -9.07 8.11
C PHE A 391 -4.26 -8.83 9.05
N TYR A 392 -3.04 -8.81 8.52
CA TYR A 392 -1.83 -8.56 9.31
C TYR A 392 -1.89 -7.22 10.06
N LYS A 393 -2.33 -6.13 9.41
CA LYS A 393 -2.50 -4.83 10.07
C LYS A 393 -3.50 -4.91 11.22
N SER A 394 -4.59 -5.66 11.07
CA SER A 394 -5.62 -5.83 12.10
C SER A 394 -5.23 -6.75 13.27
N THR A 395 -4.31 -7.70 13.07
CA THR A 395 -3.95 -8.68 14.12
C THR A 395 -2.58 -8.43 14.76
N THR A 396 -1.64 -7.92 13.99
CA THR A 396 -0.24 -7.74 14.40
C THR A 396 0.13 -6.27 14.43
N GLY A 397 -0.37 -5.49 13.46
CA GLY A 397 -0.15 -4.04 13.40
C GLY A 397 -0.99 -3.22 14.37
N CYS A 398 -2.04 -3.81 14.96
CA CYS A 398 -2.94 -3.13 15.88
C CYS A 398 -3.27 -4.02 17.10
N GLY A 399 -2.71 -3.68 18.27
CA GLY A 399 -2.81 -4.51 19.47
C GLY A 399 -4.22 -4.58 20.10
N THR A 400 -5.12 -3.70 19.70
CA THR A 400 -6.51 -3.62 20.20
C THR A 400 -7.55 -3.94 19.15
N CYS A 401 -7.14 -4.22 17.91
CA CYS A 401 -8.04 -4.48 16.81
C CYS A 401 -8.47 -5.95 16.80
N SER A 402 -9.68 -6.22 16.32
CA SER A 402 -10.12 -7.56 15.97
C SER A 402 -9.65 -7.91 14.55
N ALA A 403 -9.47 -9.19 14.27
CA ALA A 403 -9.12 -9.64 12.94
C ALA A 403 -10.13 -9.16 11.88
N GLN A 404 -9.60 -8.79 10.72
CA GLN A 404 -10.34 -8.39 9.54
C GLN A 404 -9.92 -9.28 8.36
N HIS A 405 -10.81 -10.18 7.94
CA HIS A 405 -10.61 -11.05 6.79
C HIS A 405 -11.42 -10.51 5.62
N GLY A 406 -10.73 -10.04 4.57
CA GLY A 406 -11.41 -9.68 3.34
C GLY A 406 -11.99 -10.88 2.61
N ILE A 407 -12.97 -10.63 1.74
CA ILE A 407 -13.57 -11.62 0.84
C ILE A 407 -13.50 -11.11 -0.59
N LYS A 408 -13.32 -12.03 -1.54
CA LYS A 408 -13.20 -11.69 -2.96
C LYS A 408 -13.92 -12.68 -3.87
N TYR A 409 -14.27 -12.18 -5.04
CA TYR A 409 -14.63 -12.92 -6.23
C TYR A 409 -13.79 -12.36 -7.38
N VAL A 410 -13.04 -13.22 -8.06
CA VAL A 410 -12.17 -12.86 -9.18
C VAL A 410 -12.50 -13.77 -10.34
N SER A 411 -12.87 -13.17 -11.46
CA SER A 411 -13.07 -13.85 -12.74
C SER A 411 -12.42 -13.00 -13.83
N ILE A 412 -11.09 -12.85 -13.73
CA ILE A 412 -10.25 -12.10 -14.67
C ILE A 412 -9.27 -13.08 -15.32
N ASN A 413 -9.08 -12.96 -16.63
CA ASN A 413 -8.07 -13.68 -17.41
C ASN A 413 -7.06 -12.73 -18.02
#